data_AF-A0A4D4LLU0-F1
#
_entry.id   AF-A0A4D4LLU0-F1
#
_cell.length_a   1.000
_cell.length_b   1.000
_cell.length_c   1.000
_cell.angle_alpha   90.00
_cell.angle_beta   90.00
_cell.angle_gamma   90.00
#
_symmetry.space_group_name_H-M   'P 1'
#
loop_
_entity.id
_entity.type
_entity.pdbx_description
1 polymer ?
#
loop_
_entity_poly.entity_id
_entity_poly.type
_entity_poly.pdbx_seq_one_letter_code
_entity_poly.pdbx_strand_id
1 'polypeptide(L)'
;MRLTPTERDRLLLFGAAELARARRARGLRLNVPEATALIADTVCEAARDGRRLAEAIAAARAVLGPDDVLPGVADIVTEVHVEAVFDDGSRLAVVTDPIGGGLGDQAPGALLPGPEHTEPEAVVRVLVTNTATVPVSVTSHFHFFEANPRLDFDRAAAYGMRAAVPAGSSVRFGPGESVEIGLVPVGGDRIAIGFAGLVDGPLDAPGAKEEALRRAAACGYLGVEQR
;
A
#
# COMPACT_ATOMS: atom_id res chain seq x y z
N MET A 1 -13.95 39.54 -8.25
CA MET A 1 -14.16 38.07 -8.29
C MET A 1 -14.52 37.59 -6.89
N ARG A 2 -15.34 36.54 -6.77
CA ARG A 2 -15.65 35.88 -5.49
C ARG A 2 -14.84 34.59 -5.39
N LEU A 3 -13.54 34.72 -5.10
CA LEU A 3 -12.62 33.58 -5.03
C LEU A 3 -12.87 32.77 -3.75
N THR A 4 -13.11 31.48 -3.93
CA THR A 4 -13.10 30.45 -2.90
C THR A 4 -11.70 30.28 -2.30
N PRO A 5 -11.56 29.66 -1.11
CA PRO A 5 -10.25 29.34 -0.54
C PRO A 5 -9.37 28.53 -1.49
N THR A 6 -9.91 27.47 -2.12
CA THR A 6 -9.18 26.63 -3.07
C THR A 6 -8.67 27.41 -4.29
N GLU A 7 -9.46 28.34 -4.82
CA GLU A 7 -9.02 29.20 -5.92
C GLU A 7 -7.90 30.17 -5.50
N ARG A 8 -7.89 30.63 -4.24
CA ARG A 8 -6.78 31.43 -3.71
C ARG A 8 -5.51 30.60 -3.55
N ASP A 9 -5.64 29.37 -3.06
CA ASP A 9 -4.50 28.45 -2.96
C ASP A 9 -3.92 28.11 -4.33
N ARG A 10 -4.77 27.93 -5.35
CA ARG A 10 -4.31 27.75 -6.74
C ARG A 10 -3.55 28.97 -7.27
N LEU A 11 -3.96 30.18 -6.91
CA LEU A 11 -3.21 31.40 -7.26
C LEU A 11 -1.86 31.48 -6.53
N LEU A 12 -1.79 31.01 -5.28
CA LEU A 12 -0.52 30.92 -4.55
C LEU A 12 0.42 29.90 -5.21
N LEU A 13 -0.11 28.74 -5.62
CA LEU A 13 0.64 27.73 -6.36
C LEU A 13 1.19 28.29 -7.67
N PHE A 14 0.34 28.95 -8.46
CA PHE A 14 0.74 29.63 -9.70
C PHE A 14 1.85 30.65 -9.43
N GLY A 15 1.71 31.49 -8.40
CA GLY A 15 2.74 32.47 -8.03
C GLY A 15 4.09 31.84 -7.67
N ALA A 16 4.07 30.70 -6.97
CA ALA A 16 5.28 29.93 -6.66
C ALA A 16 5.92 29.32 -7.92
N ALA A 17 5.09 28.80 -8.83
CA ALA A 17 5.55 28.24 -10.11
C ALA A 17 6.15 29.33 -11.01
N GLU A 18 5.55 30.50 -11.10
CA GLU A 18 6.09 31.64 -11.85
C GLU A 18 7.44 32.09 -11.29
N LEU A 19 7.59 32.14 -9.96
CA LEU A 19 8.87 32.42 -9.33
C LEU A 19 9.92 31.36 -9.71
N ALA A 20 9.55 30.08 -9.73
CA ALA A 20 10.42 28.99 -10.17
C ALA A 20 10.81 29.13 -11.65
N ARG A 21 9.86 29.42 -12.56
CA ARG A 21 10.13 29.69 -13.98
C ARG A 21 11.10 30.84 -14.15
N ALA A 22 10.89 31.95 -13.43
CA ALA A 22 11.75 33.13 -13.48
C ALA A 22 13.18 32.84 -12.97
N ARG A 23 13.34 31.97 -11.96
CA ARG A 23 14.65 31.52 -11.47
C ARG A 23 15.35 30.61 -12.48
N ARG A 24 14.64 29.61 -13.02
CA ARG A 24 15.17 28.70 -14.06
C ARG A 24 15.58 29.45 -15.32
N ALA A 25 14.79 30.43 -15.76
CA ALA A 25 15.11 31.28 -16.92
C ALA A 25 16.42 32.08 -16.74
N ARG A 26 16.87 32.31 -15.50
CA ARG A 26 18.18 32.90 -15.20
C ARG A 26 19.31 31.87 -15.05
N GLY A 27 19.05 30.60 -15.36
CA GLY A 27 20.01 29.50 -15.27
C GLY A 27 20.20 28.91 -13.88
N LEU A 28 19.28 29.20 -12.93
CA LEU A 28 19.34 28.59 -11.60
C LEU A 28 18.74 27.18 -11.63
N ARG A 29 19.43 26.24 -10.99
CA ARG A 29 18.88 24.92 -10.67
C ARG A 29 17.86 25.04 -9.55
N LEU A 30 16.70 24.42 -9.73
CA LEU A 30 15.57 24.54 -8.82
C LEU A 30 15.75 23.73 -7.53
N ASN A 31 15.24 24.25 -6.41
CA ASN A 31 15.12 23.51 -5.15
C ASN A 31 13.78 22.74 -5.05
N VAL A 32 13.55 22.06 -3.92
CA VAL A 32 12.34 21.23 -3.71
C VAL A 32 11.03 22.04 -3.88
N PRO A 33 10.77 23.14 -3.14
CA PRO A 33 9.55 23.93 -3.34
C PRO A 33 9.34 24.43 -4.78
N GLU A 34 10.40 24.84 -5.46
CA GLU A 34 10.34 25.36 -6.82
C GLU A 34 9.98 24.27 -7.84
N ALA A 35 10.64 23.11 -7.74
CA ALA A 35 10.34 21.97 -8.59
C ALA A 35 8.90 21.50 -8.38
N THR A 36 8.49 21.30 -7.13
CA THR A 36 7.13 20.88 -6.77
C THR A 36 6.07 21.86 -7.31
N ALA A 37 6.27 23.16 -7.14
CA ALA A 37 5.34 24.18 -7.62
C ALA A 37 5.23 24.15 -9.15
N LEU A 38 6.35 24.08 -9.86
CA LEU A 38 6.36 24.05 -11.33
C LEU A 38 5.68 22.80 -11.90
N ILE A 39 5.95 21.63 -11.31
CA ILE A 39 5.33 20.35 -11.70
C ILE A 39 3.81 20.41 -11.48
N ALA A 40 3.37 20.83 -10.29
CA ALA A 40 1.96 20.92 -9.96
C ALA A 40 1.21 21.95 -10.83
N ASP A 41 1.81 23.12 -11.07
CA ASP A 41 1.25 24.14 -11.95
C ASP A 41 1.15 23.65 -13.40
N THR A 42 2.11 22.86 -13.87
CA THR A 42 2.04 22.25 -15.22
C THR A 42 0.83 21.35 -15.38
N VAL A 43 0.44 20.59 -14.34
CA VAL A 43 -0.81 19.82 -14.36
C VAL A 43 -2.02 20.75 -14.39
N CYS A 44 -2.04 21.78 -13.56
CA CYS A 44 -3.13 22.76 -13.49
C CYS A 44 -3.39 23.44 -14.84
N GLU A 45 -2.35 23.86 -15.53
CA GLU A 45 -2.45 24.52 -16.84
C GLU A 45 -2.84 23.51 -17.93
N ALA A 46 -2.27 22.31 -17.92
CA ALA A 46 -2.68 21.24 -18.85
C ALA A 46 -4.17 20.88 -18.69
N ALA A 47 -4.67 20.78 -17.45
CA ALA A 47 -6.08 20.57 -17.18
C ALA A 47 -6.94 21.74 -17.69
N ARG A 48 -6.47 22.98 -17.50
CA ARG A 48 -7.14 24.18 -17.99
C ARG A 48 -7.20 24.26 -19.51
N ASP A 49 -6.22 23.70 -20.20
CA ASP A 49 -6.14 23.54 -21.66
C ASP A 49 -7.06 22.43 -22.21
N GLY A 50 -7.81 21.73 -21.35
CA GLY A 50 -8.73 20.65 -21.75
C GLY A 50 -8.01 19.32 -22.02
N ARG A 51 -6.76 19.15 -21.58
CA ARG A 51 -6.05 17.88 -21.72
C ARG A 51 -6.61 16.82 -20.78
N ARG A 52 -6.46 15.55 -21.14
CA ARG A 52 -6.83 14.43 -20.26
C ARG A 52 -5.86 14.32 -19.09
N LEU A 53 -6.31 13.75 -17.97
CA LEU A 53 -5.48 13.52 -16.77
C LEU A 53 -4.14 12.85 -17.10
N ALA A 54 -4.15 11.80 -17.92
CA ALA A 54 -2.93 11.10 -18.32
C ALA A 54 -1.95 11.99 -19.10
N GLU A 55 -2.46 12.89 -19.94
CA GLU A 55 -1.64 13.83 -20.73
C GLU A 55 -1.08 14.95 -19.85
N ALA A 56 -1.85 15.40 -18.87
CA ALA A 56 -1.40 16.37 -17.87
C ALA A 56 -0.27 15.80 -16.99
N ILE A 57 -0.40 14.54 -16.53
CA ILE A 57 0.66 13.84 -15.80
C ILE A 57 1.90 13.66 -16.68
N ALA A 58 1.73 13.27 -17.95
CA ALA A 58 2.85 13.14 -18.88
C ALA A 58 3.58 14.47 -19.12
N ALA A 59 2.84 15.57 -19.28
CA ALA A 59 3.41 16.90 -19.41
C ALA A 59 4.19 17.33 -18.16
N ALA A 60 3.64 17.04 -16.98
CA ALA A 60 4.29 17.33 -15.71
C ALA A 60 5.60 16.54 -15.50
N ARG A 61 5.67 15.29 -15.95
CA ARG A 61 6.92 14.49 -15.95
C ARG A 61 7.98 14.98 -16.94
N ALA A 62 7.57 15.71 -17.98
CA ALA A 62 8.47 16.19 -19.01
C ALA A 62 8.99 17.61 -18.74
N VAL A 63 8.48 18.31 -17.72
CA VAL A 63 8.75 19.74 -17.50
C VAL A 63 10.15 20.00 -16.91
N LEU A 64 10.67 19.04 -16.14
CA LEU A 64 11.97 19.11 -15.47
C LEU A 64 12.73 17.80 -15.64
N GLY A 65 14.03 17.89 -15.87
CA GLY A 65 14.97 16.78 -15.74
C GLY A 65 15.95 16.95 -14.57
N PRO A 66 16.83 15.98 -14.32
CA PRO A 66 17.77 16.01 -13.20
C PRO A 66 18.74 17.20 -13.24
N ASP A 67 19.06 17.70 -14.45
CA ASP A 67 19.94 18.85 -14.65
C ASP A 67 19.28 20.19 -14.32
N ASP A 68 17.94 20.24 -14.29
CA ASP A 68 17.18 21.47 -13.99
C ASP A 68 17.08 21.75 -12.48
N VAL A 69 17.44 20.79 -11.63
CA VAL A 69 17.21 20.84 -10.17
C VAL A 69 18.51 20.65 -9.40
N LEU A 70 18.61 21.15 -8.17
CA LEU A 70 19.80 20.98 -7.33
C LEU A 70 20.07 19.50 -7.02
N PRO A 71 21.32 19.10 -6.71
CA PRO A 71 21.62 17.74 -6.27
C PRO A 71 20.74 17.32 -5.08
N GLY A 72 20.22 16.09 -5.11
CA GLY A 72 19.30 15.58 -4.08
C GLY A 72 17.82 15.92 -4.28
N VAL A 73 17.48 16.91 -5.12
CA VAL A 73 16.06 17.30 -5.31
C VAL A 73 15.26 16.20 -6.00
N ALA A 74 15.84 15.54 -7.01
CA ALA A 74 15.19 14.43 -7.70
C ALA A 74 14.97 13.21 -6.78
N ASP A 75 15.79 13.07 -5.74
CA ASP A 75 15.67 11.99 -4.75
C ASP A 75 14.61 12.29 -3.69
N ILE A 76 14.35 13.59 -3.42
CA ILE A 76 13.35 14.05 -2.46
C ILE A 76 11.95 14.14 -3.11
N VAL A 77 11.86 14.69 -4.33
CA VAL A 77 10.58 14.91 -5.03
C VAL A 77 10.22 13.66 -5.83
N THR A 78 9.83 12.61 -5.11
CA THR A 78 9.47 11.30 -5.68
C THR A 78 8.03 11.25 -6.18
N GLU A 79 7.15 12.09 -5.63
CA GLU A 79 5.78 12.28 -6.08
C GLU A 79 5.32 13.72 -5.86
N VAL A 80 4.47 14.20 -6.78
CA VAL A 80 3.75 15.48 -6.62
C VAL A 80 2.26 15.23 -6.79
N HIS A 81 1.50 15.61 -5.77
CA HIS A 81 0.04 15.50 -5.74
C HIS A 81 -0.58 16.87 -5.92
N VAL A 82 -1.50 17.00 -6.88
CA VAL A 82 -2.24 18.25 -7.11
C VAL A 82 -3.66 17.94 -7.58
N GLU A 83 -4.64 18.59 -6.97
CA GLU A 83 -6.01 18.58 -7.49
C GLU A 83 -6.14 19.66 -8.57
N ALA A 84 -6.54 19.26 -9.77
CA ALA A 84 -6.78 20.17 -10.88
C ALA A 84 -8.23 20.03 -11.39
N VAL A 85 -8.77 21.14 -11.90
CA VAL A 85 -10.12 21.19 -12.48
C VAL A 85 -10.01 20.91 -13.98
N PHE A 86 -10.48 19.74 -14.40
CA PHE A 86 -10.61 19.31 -15.78
C PHE A 86 -12.03 19.59 -16.31
N ASP A 87 -12.27 19.35 -17.60
CA ASP A 87 -13.59 19.51 -18.23
C ASP A 87 -14.68 18.63 -17.59
N ASP A 88 -14.29 17.52 -16.97
CA ASP A 88 -15.17 16.60 -16.24
C ASP A 88 -15.17 16.81 -14.71
N GLY A 89 -14.59 17.92 -14.24
CA GLY A 89 -14.54 18.33 -12.84
C GLY A 89 -13.16 18.15 -12.18
N SER A 90 -13.13 18.27 -10.86
CA SER A 90 -11.89 18.11 -10.08
C SER A 90 -11.38 16.67 -10.11
N ARG A 91 -10.08 16.50 -10.36
CA ARG A 91 -9.37 15.23 -10.28
C ARG A 91 -8.06 15.40 -9.52
N LEU A 92 -7.69 14.41 -8.71
CA LEU A 92 -6.36 14.31 -8.13
C LEU A 92 -5.39 13.76 -9.18
N ALA A 93 -4.39 14.54 -9.54
CA ALA A 93 -3.25 14.08 -10.31
C ALA A 93 -2.12 13.67 -9.37
N VAL A 94 -1.62 12.46 -9.60
CA VAL A 94 -0.49 11.88 -8.88
C VAL A 94 0.66 11.71 -9.87
N VAL A 95 1.63 12.61 -9.81
CA VAL A 95 2.80 12.60 -10.68
C VAL A 95 3.93 11.89 -9.95
N THR A 96 4.03 10.57 -10.13
CA THR A 96 5.15 9.77 -9.61
C THR A 96 6.39 9.93 -10.48
N ASP A 97 7.58 9.88 -9.87
CA ASP A 97 8.88 10.11 -10.50
C ASP A 97 8.88 11.29 -11.50
N PRO A 98 8.60 12.52 -11.02
CA PRO A 98 8.39 13.66 -11.90
C PRO A 98 9.67 14.23 -12.52
N ILE A 99 10.86 13.86 -12.03
CA ILE A 99 12.15 14.43 -12.44
C ILE A 99 13.07 13.35 -13.05
N GLY A 100 12.76 12.05 -12.90
CA GLY A 100 13.60 10.95 -13.37
C GLY A 100 14.79 10.70 -12.45
N GLY A 101 14.59 10.89 -11.14
CA GLY A 101 15.58 10.64 -10.09
C GLY A 101 15.38 9.28 -9.43
N GLY A 102 16.40 8.80 -8.72
CA GLY A 102 16.30 7.56 -7.96
C GLY A 102 16.92 7.75 -6.59
N LEU A 103 16.36 7.09 -5.56
CA LEU A 103 16.92 7.08 -4.21
C LEU A 103 18.33 6.45 -4.22
N GLY A 104 19.35 7.25 -4.48
CA GLY A 104 20.73 6.80 -4.51
C GLY A 104 21.32 6.67 -3.11
N ASP A 105 22.44 5.95 -3.00
CA ASP A 105 23.16 5.73 -1.73
C ASP A 105 23.65 7.03 -1.06
N GLN A 106 23.70 8.13 -1.81
CA GLN A 106 24.11 9.46 -1.33
C GLN A 106 22.94 10.45 -1.25
N ALA A 107 21.70 9.98 -1.44
CA ALA A 107 20.51 10.81 -1.34
C ALA A 107 20.33 11.33 0.09
N PRO A 108 19.73 12.52 0.27
CA PRO A 108 19.31 12.99 1.59
C PRO A 108 18.41 11.97 2.28
N GLY A 109 18.85 11.45 3.44
CA GLY A 109 18.11 10.44 4.19
C GLY A 109 18.30 9.00 3.72
N ALA A 110 19.30 8.73 2.87
CA ALA A 110 19.66 7.37 2.46
C ALA A 110 19.87 6.43 3.68
N LEU A 111 19.26 5.25 3.62
CA LEU A 111 19.33 4.26 4.69
C LEU A 111 20.63 3.46 4.58
N LEU A 112 21.32 3.30 5.71
CA LEU A 112 22.43 2.37 5.84
C LEU A 112 21.88 1.05 6.38
N PRO A 113 21.79 -0.01 5.55
CA PRO A 113 21.17 -1.26 6.00
C PRO A 113 21.97 -1.87 7.15
N GLY A 114 21.25 -2.29 8.18
CA GLY A 114 21.79 -3.10 9.27
C GLY A 114 21.95 -4.57 8.88
N PRO A 115 22.33 -5.44 9.83
CA PRO A 115 22.32 -6.88 9.59
C PRO A 115 20.92 -7.36 9.19
N GLU A 116 20.87 -8.41 8.37
CA GLU A 116 19.60 -8.99 7.92
C GLU A 116 18.76 -9.47 9.11
N HIS A 117 17.46 -9.19 9.03
CA HIS A 117 16.48 -9.74 9.97
C HIS A 117 15.99 -11.09 9.47
N THR A 118 16.05 -12.11 10.31
CA THR A 118 15.53 -13.43 9.98
C THR A 118 14.04 -13.49 10.26
N GLU A 119 13.25 -13.72 9.21
CA GLU A 119 11.81 -13.98 9.32
C GLU A 119 11.54 -15.29 10.08
N PRO A 120 10.40 -15.42 10.78
CA PRO A 120 10.10 -16.61 11.56
C PRO A 120 9.89 -17.83 10.66
N GLU A 121 10.59 -18.92 10.96
CA GLU A 121 10.49 -20.17 10.21
C GLU A 121 9.11 -20.83 10.40
N ALA A 122 8.53 -21.30 9.31
CA ALA A 122 7.24 -21.98 9.34
C ALA A 122 7.33 -23.29 10.13
N VAL A 123 6.47 -23.44 11.14
CA VAL A 123 6.39 -24.66 11.97
C VAL A 123 5.49 -25.71 11.31
N VAL A 124 4.49 -25.27 10.55
CA VAL A 124 3.62 -26.14 9.75
C VAL A 124 3.37 -25.51 8.39
N ARG A 125 3.19 -26.35 7.37
CA ARG A 125 2.80 -25.94 6.03
C ARG A 125 1.44 -26.52 5.70
N VAL A 126 0.56 -25.70 5.15
CA VAL A 126 -0.77 -26.13 4.72
C VAL A 126 -1.00 -25.69 3.27
N LEU A 127 -1.53 -26.60 2.46
CA LEU A 127 -2.03 -26.25 1.13
C LEU A 127 -3.40 -25.61 1.28
N VAL A 128 -3.53 -24.36 0.83
CA VAL A 128 -4.78 -23.60 0.91
C VAL A 128 -5.34 -23.39 -0.47
N THR A 129 -6.58 -23.85 -0.69
CA THR A 129 -7.29 -23.67 -1.96
C THR A 129 -8.44 -22.67 -1.77
N ASN A 130 -8.45 -21.59 -2.56
CA ASN A 130 -9.56 -20.65 -2.56
C ASN A 130 -10.69 -21.14 -3.47
N THR A 131 -11.79 -21.59 -2.89
CA THR A 131 -12.96 -22.08 -3.66
C THR A 131 -13.95 -20.97 -4.00
N ALA A 132 -13.69 -19.71 -3.64
CA ALA A 132 -14.56 -18.59 -3.96
C ALA A 132 -14.32 -18.08 -5.40
N THR A 133 -15.31 -17.38 -5.95
CA THR A 133 -15.20 -16.69 -7.25
C THR A 133 -14.48 -15.34 -7.14
N VAL A 134 -14.06 -14.96 -5.94
CA VAL A 134 -13.38 -13.69 -5.63
C VAL A 134 -12.06 -13.96 -4.90
N PRO A 135 -11.07 -13.07 -5.04
CA PRO A 135 -9.81 -13.20 -4.32
C PRO A 135 -10.03 -13.02 -2.81
N VAL A 136 -9.26 -13.78 -2.02
CA VAL A 136 -9.23 -13.67 -0.56
C VAL A 136 -7.81 -13.33 -0.12
N SER A 137 -7.66 -12.40 0.80
CA SER A 137 -6.38 -12.05 1.42
C SER A 137 -6.44 -12.25 2.93
N VAL A 138 -5.41 -12.87 3.50
CA VAL A 138 -5.28 -13.12 4.95
C VAL A 138 -4.03 -12.42 5.45
N THR A 139 -4.16 -11.55 6.46
CA THR A 139 -3.06 -10.75 7.00
C THR A 139 -2.17 -11.57 7.94
N SER A 140 -0.92 -11.11 8.12
CA SER A 140 0.15 -11.78 8.89
C SER A 140 -0.23 -12.22 10.31
N HIS A 141 -1.15 -11.51 10.98
CA HIS A 141 -1.52 -11.74 12.38
C HIS A 141 -2.98 -12.18 12.56
N PHE A 142 -3.65 -12.54 11.47
CA PHE A 142 -4.97 -13.14 11.55
C PHE A 142 -4.86 -14.58 12.08
N HIS A 143 -5.76 -14.98 12.99
CA HIS A 143 -5.84 -16.37 13.44
C HIS A 143 -6.27 -17.27 12.28
N PHE A 144 -5.32 -18.00 11.69
CA PHE A 144 -5.47 -18.58 10.37
C PHE A 144 -6.61 -19.61 10.31
N PHE A 145 -6.84 -20.33 11.40
CA PHE A 145 -8.01 -21.20 11.60
C PHE A 145 -9.36 -20.51 11.31
N GLU A 146 -9.49 -19.22 11.58
CA GLU A 146 -10.73 -18.45 11.41
C GLU A 146 -10.80 -17.72 10.05
N ALA A 147 -9.84 -17.97 9.15
CA ALA A 147 -9.82 -17.34 7.82
C ALA A 147 -11.06 -17.75 7.01
N ASN A 148 -11.38 -16.99 5.96
CA ASN A 148 -12.62 -17.12 5.18
C ASN A 148 -13.09 -18.59 4.99
N PRO A 149 -14.37 -18.92 5.25
CA PRO A 149 -14.92 -20.28 5.14
C PRO A 149 -14.72 -20.96 3.77
N ARG A 150 -14.48 -20.19 2.71
CA ARG A 150 -14.26 -20.68 1.34
C ARG A 150 -12.79 -20.99 1.02
N LEU A 151 -11.88 -20.77 1.97
CA LEU A 151 -10.54 -21.31 1.90
C LEU A 151 -10.57 -22.74 2.45
N ASP A 152 -10.24 -23.71 1.60
CA ASP A 152 -10.17 -25.13 1.93
C ASP A 152 -8.73 -25.51 2.26
N PHE A 153 -8.50 -25.90 3.51
CA PHE A 153 -7.21 -26.32 4.08
C PHE A 153 -7.44 -27.01 5.43
N ASP A 154 -6.42 -27.71 5.94
CA ASP A 154 -6.50 -28.35 7.27
C ASP A 154 -6.65 -27.30 8.39
N ARG A 155 -7.89 -27.11 8.86
CA ARG A 155 -8.23 -26.18 9.93
C ARG A 155 -7.65 -26.65 11.26
N ALA A 156 -7.62 -27.96 11.51
CA ALA A 156 -7.09 -28.49 12.76
C ALA A 156 -5.59 -28.23 12.91
N ALA A 157 -4.84 -28.24 11.81
CA ALA A 157 -3.42 -27.85 11.76
C ALA A 157 -3.21 -26.33 11.90
N ALA A 158 -4.18 -25.52 11.47
CA ALA A 158 -4.12 -24.05 11.55
C ALA A 158 -4.60 -23.45 12.88
N TYR A 159 -5.16 -24.25 13.79
CA TYR A 159 -5.62 -23.78 15.10
C TYR A 159 -4.49 -23.21 15.96
N GLY A 160 -4.68 -21.98 16.44
CA GLY A 160 -3.70 -21.24 17.23
C GLY A 160 -2.49 -20.75 16.44
N MET A 161 -2.61 -20.71 15.10
CA MET A 161 -1.53 -20.33 14.18
C MET A 161 -1.87 -19.06 13.39
N ARG A 162 -0.84 -18.39 12.89
CA ARG A 162 -0.90 -17.24 11.98
C ARG A 162 0.07 -17.43 10.81
N ALA A 163 -0.07 -16.66 9.73
CA ALA A 163 0.81 -16.77 8.58
C ALA A 163 2.26 -16.42 8.92
N ALA A 164 3.20 -17.26 8.47
CA ALA A 164 4.64 -17.08 8.60
C ALA A 164 5.16 -16.13 7.50
N VAL A 165 4.70 -14.88 7.57
CA VAL A 165 5.04 -13.80 6.64
C VAL A 165 5.39 -12.53 7.41
N PRO A 166 6.09 -11.56 6.80
CA PRO A 166 6.49 -10.33 7.47
C PRO A 166 5.30 -9.62 8.14
N ALA A 167 5.52 -9.01 9.29
CA ALA A 167 4.48 -8.28 10.01
C ALA A 167 3.88 -7.16 9.14
N GLY A 168 2.56 -7.01 9.16
CA GLY A 168 1.84 -6.04 8.32
C GLY A 168 1.57 -6.50 6.87
N SER A 169 2.19 -7.60 6.42
CA SER A 169 1.92 -8.18 5.11
C SER A 169 0.66 -9.06 5.09
N SER A 170 0.31 -9.58 3.91
CA SER A 170 -0.78 -10.53 3.71
C SER A 170 -0.45 -11.56 2.63
N VAL A 171 -1.06 -12.73 2.73
CA VAL A 171 -1.07 -13.72 1.65
C VAL A 171 -2.37 -13.55 0.86
N ARG A 172 -2.28 -13.57 -0.46
CA ARG A 172 -3.42 -13.46 -1.38
C ARG A 172 -3.63 -14.80 -2.10
N PHE A 173 -4.89 -15.20 -2.20
CA PHE A 173 -5.34 -16.37 -2.94
C PHE A 173 -6.32 -15.91 -4.01
N GLY A 174 -5.97 -16.08 -5.28
CA GLY A 174 -6.85 -15.85 -6.43
C GLY A 174 -8.04 -16.84 -6.45
N PRO A 175 -9.11 -16.56 -7.22
CA PRO A 175 -10.21 -17.51 -7.38
C PRO A 175 -9.73 -18.86 -7.95
N GLY A 176 -9.99 -19.96 -7.24
CA GLY A 176 -9.57 -21.31 -7.64
C GLY A 176 -8.09 -21.65 -7.40
N GLU A 177 -7.31 -20.71 -6.87
CA GLU A 177 -5.87 -20.90 -6.68
C GLU A 177 -5.58 -21.77 -5.44
N SER A 178 -4.60 -22.67 -5.55
CA SER A 178 -4.03 -23.43 -4.45
C SER A 178 -2.59 -22.96 -4.17
N VAL A 179 -2.33 -22.51 -2.94
CA VAL A 179 -1.00 -22.02 -2.53
C VAL A 179 -0.60 -22.72 -1.23
N GLU A 180 0.61 -23.26 -1.18
CA GLU A 180 1.18 -23.76 0.07
C GLU A 180 1.71 -22.58 0.90
N ILE A 181 1.25 -22.48 2.14
CA ILE A 181 1.62 -21.39 3.06
C ILE A 181 2.19 -21.95 4.35
N GLY A 182 3.22 -21.28 4.85
CA GLY A 182 3.80 -21.54 6.16
C GLY A 182 3.01 -20.86 7.27
N LEU A 183 2.87 -21.52 8.41
CA LEU A 183 2.23 -21.00 9.60
C LEU A 183 3.17 -21.08 10.81
N VAL A 184 3.01 -20.12 11.71
CA VAL A 184 3.70 -20.05 13.01
C VAL A 184 2.68 -19.88 14.13
N PRO A 185 2.97 -20.35 15.35
CA PRO A 185 2.07 -20.16 16.48
C PRO A 185 1.83 -18.69 16.78
N VAL A 186 0.60 -18.37 17.19
CA VAL A 186 0.32 -17.10 17.89
C VAL A 186 1.15 -17.10 19.19
N GLY A 187 1.87 -16.01 19.44
CA GLY A 187 2.69 -15.83 20.66
C GLY A 187 1.91 -15.19 21.82
N GLY A 188 2.63 -14.76 22.86
CA GLY A 188 2.05 -14.11 24.04
C GLY A 188 1.15 -15.05 24.86
N ASP A 189 0.08 -14.51 25.45
CA ASP A 189 -0.87 -15.28 26.27
C ASP A 189 -1.77 -16.23 25.46
N ARG A 190 -1.63 -16.24 24.12
CA ARG A 190 -2.37 -17.12 23.21
C ARG A 190 -3.88 -17.03 23.40
N ILE A 191 -4.39 -15.81 23.50
CA ILE A 191 -5.82 -15.49 23.58
C ILE A 191 -6.27 -14.92 22.23
N ALA A 192 -7.25 -15.56 21.59
CA ALA A 192 -7.82 -15.13 20.31
C ALA A 192 -9.22 -14.53 20.55
N ILE A 193 -9.36 -13.22 20.37
CA ILE A 193 -10.63 -12.46 20.51
C ILE A 193 -10.97 -11.79 19.18
N GLY A 194 -12.23 -11.86 18.76
CA GLY A 194 -12.71 -11.27 17.52
C GLY A 194 -12.62 -12.26 16.36
N PHE A 195 -11.87 -11.91 15.30
CA PHE A 195 -11.77 -12.70 14.06
C PHE A 195 -13.15 -13.12 13.51
N ALA A 196 -13.51 -14.40 13.60
CA ALA A 196 -14.83 -14.91 13.23
C ALA A 196 -15.65 -15.39 14.44
N GLY A 197 -15.15 -15.17 15.66
CA GLY A 197 -15.79 -15.56 16.92
C GLY A 197 -15.80 -17.07 17.16
N LEU A 198 -14.94 -17.83 16.47
CA LEU A 198 -14.92 -19.29 16.62
C LEU A 198 -14.26 -19.73 17.93
N VAL A 199 -13.32 -18.92 18.45
CA VAL A 199 -12.67 -19.15 19.74
C VAL A 199 -13.15 -18.16 20.79
N ASP A 200 -12.95 -16.85 20.57
CA ASP A 200 -13.25 -15.76 21.53
C ASP A 200 -12.76 -16.05 22.97
N GLY A 201 -11.51 -16.50 23.08
CA GLY A 201 -10.91 -16.84 24.37
C GLY A 201 -9.50 -17.41 24.29
N PRO A 202 -8.99 -17.98 25.39
CA PRO A 202 -7.69 -18.66 25.43
C PRO A 202 -7.67 -19.87 24.49
N LEU A 203 -6.67 -19.94 23.61
CA LEU A 203 -6.50 -21.02 22.63
C LEU A 203 -6.17 -22.36 23.29
N ASP A 204 -5.47 -22.32 24.42
CA ASP A 204 -4.96 -23.53 25.08
C ASP A 204 -5.86 -23.99 26.26
N ALA A 205 -7.07 -23.44 26.39
CA ALA A 205 -8.02 -23.89 27.39
C ALA A 205 -8.54 -25.33 27.09
N PRO A 206 -8.80 -26.17 28.11
CA PRO A 206 -9.27 -27.53 27.90
C PRO A 206 -10.55 -27.58 27.05
N GLY A 207 -10.52 -28.32 25.95
CA GLY A 207 -11.66 -28.46 25.03
C GLY A 207 -11.87 -27.30 24.04
N ALA A 208 -11.04 -26.25 24.10
CA ALA A 208 -11.22 -25.06 23.27
C ALA A 208 -11.05 -25.34 21.77
N LYS A 209 -10.08 -26.19 21.40
CA LYS A 209 -9.83 -26.59 20.02
C LYS A 209 -10.99 -27.41 19.46
N GLU A 210 -11.47 -28.38 20.22
CA GLU A 210 -12.58 -29.25 19.83
C GLU A 210 -13.87 -28.45 19.65
N GLU A 211 -14.16 -27.53 20.57
CA GLU A 211 -15.32 -26.64 20.48
C GLU A 211 -15.22 -25.69 19.28
N ALA A 212 -14.03 -25.12 19.03
CA ALA A 212 -13.81 -24.24 17.88
C ALA A 212 -13.99 -24.99 16.55
N LEU A 213 -13.46 -26.21 16.42
CA LEU A 213 -13.68 -27.07 15.25
C LEU A 213 -15.16 -27.39 15.05
N ARG A 214 -15.88 -27.73 16.13
CA ARG A 214 -17.32 -27.98 16.09
C ARG A 214 -18.09 -26.75 15.58
N ARG A 215 -17.75 -25.55 16.06
CA ARG A 215 -18.35 -24.30 15.59
C ARG A 215 -18.01 -24.03 14.12
N ALA A 216 -16.76 -24.22 13.72
CA ALA A 216 -16.33 -24.04 12.33
C ALA A 216 -17.14 -24.95 11.39
N ALA A 217 -17.30 -26.24 11.72
CA ALA A 217 -18.14 -27.17 10.97
C ALA A 217 -19.60 -26.70 10.90
N ALA A 218 -20.19 -26.30 12.03
CA ALA A 218 -21.56 -25.81 12.09
C ALA A 218 -21.78 -24.53 11.25
N CYS A 219 -20.74 -23.70 11.11
CA CYS A 219 -20.75 -22.49 10.28
C CYS A 219 -20.34 -22.74 8.81
N GLY A 220 -20.09 -24.00 8.42
CA GLY A 220 -19.77 -24.36 7.03
C GLY A 220 -18.36 -23.96 6.59
N TYR A 221 -17.39 -23.89 7.52
CA TYR A 221 -15.99 -23.74 7.15
C TYR A 221 -15.49 -25.01 6.46
N LEU A 222 -14.78 -24.85 5.35
CA LEU A 222 -14.14 -25.96 4.65
C LEU A 222 -12.89 -26.43 5.40
N GLY A 223 -12.55 -27.71 5.22
CA GLY A 223 -11.34 -28.33 5.77
C GLY A 223 -11.34 -28.58 7.29
N VAL A 224 -12.51 -28.66 7.91
CA VAL A 224 -12.67 -28.97 9.34
C VAL A 224 -12.57 -30.48 9.63
N GLU A 225 -12.89 -31.33 8.67
CA GLU A 225 -12.78 -32.78 8.76
C GLU A 225 -11.53 -33.26 8.02
N GLN A 226 -10.76 -34.18 8.64
CA GLN A 226 -9.67 -34.87 7.95
C GLN A 226 -10.27 -35.82 6.91
N ARG A 227 -9.93 -35.65 5.63
CA ARG A 227 -10.14 -36.69 4.61
C ARG A 227 -9.12 -37.80 4.75
#